data_AF-A0A960WMD5-F1
#
_entry.id   AF-A0A960WMD5-F1
#
_cell.length_a   1.000
_cell.length_b   1.000
_cell.length_c   1.000
_cell.angle_alpha   90.00
_cell.angle_beta   90.00
_cell.angle_gamma   90.00
#
_symmetry.space_group_name_H-M   'P 1'
#
loop_
_entity.id
_entity.type
_entity.pdbx_description
1 polymer ?
#
loop_
_entity_poly.entity_id
_entity_poly.type
_entity_poly.pdbx_seq_one_letter_code
_entity_poly.pdbx_strand_id
1 'polypeptide(L)'
;MSDNILTEQEIETLRTAILGDGDKFDYGKYRFSLLPLNELKSVIDVLEYGAEKYEVDNWQKVPNAETRYFDAAMRHILAHRKGEITDPESGLPHLAHAVCSLLFLMWFNNQEAGNAS
;
A
#
# COMPACT_ATOMS: atom_id res chain seq x y z
N MET A 1 30.44 -48.30 -12.18
CA MET A 1 29.94 -46.94 -11.90
C MET A 1 29.69 -46.90 -10.40
N SER A 2 30.53 -46.18 -9.65
CA SER A 2 30.29 -45.95 -8.23
C SER A 2 29.28 -44.82 -8.11
N ASP A 3 28.10 -45.12 -7.58
CA ASP A 3 27.09 -44.11 -7.30
C ASP A 3 27.63 -43.15 -6.25
N ASN A 4 27.76 -41.88 -6.62
CA ASN A 4 28.20 -40.81 -5.74
C ASN A 4 27.04 -40.40 -4.83
N ILE A 5 26.72 -41.26 -3.86
CA ILE A 5 25.66 -41.01 -2.89
C ILE A 5 26.25 -40.20 -1.75
N LEU A 6 25.72 -38.99 -1.55
CA LEU A 6 26.09 -38.11 -0.44
C LEU A 6 25.82 -38.81 0.89
N THR A 7 26.74 -38.60 1.83
CA THR A 7 26.61 -39.07 3.21
C THR A 7 25.59 -38.22 3.98
N GLU A 8 25.02 -38.77 5.06
CA GLU A 8 24.11 -38.03 5.95
C GLU A 8 24.74 -36.75 6.52
N GLN A 9 26.06 -36.78 6.75
CA GLN A 9 26.82 -35.62 7.21
C GLN A 9 26.85 -34.50 6.17
N GLU A 10 27.03 -34.86 4.89
CA GLU A 10 27.03 -33.92 3.77
C GLU A 10 25.62 -33.38 3.49
N ILE A 11 24.59 -34.22 3.62
CA ILE A 11 23.18 -33.82 3.50
C ILE A 11 22.83 -32.82 4.61
N GLU A 12 23.22 -33.08 5.85
CA GLU A 12 22.94 -32.18 6.97
C GLU A 12 23.71 -30.86 6.83
N THR A 13 24.97 -30.92 6.41
CA THR A 13 25.77 -29.71 6.12
C THR A 13 25.12 -28.86 5.02
N LEU A 14 24.61 -29.48 3.95
CA LEU A 14 23.90 -28.79 2.87
C LEU A 14 22.57 -28.20 3.35
N ARG A 15 21.83 -28.90 4.22
CA ARG A 15 20.59 -28.38 4.81
C ARG A 15 20.85 -27.14 5.65
N THR A 16 21.81 -27.18 6.56
CA THR A 16 22.17 -26.02 7.39
C THR A 16 22.66 -24.85 6.53
N ALA A 17 23.45 -25.13 5.49
CA ALA A 17 23.95 -24.10 4.57
C ALA A 17 22.86 -23.46 3.70
N ILE A 18 21.83 -24.21 3.31
CA ILE A 18 20.73 -23.73 2.44
C ILE A 18 19.59 -23.09 3.24
N LEU A 19 19.27 -23.62 4.43
CA LEU A 19 18.08 -23.23 5.20
C LEU A 19 18.39 -22.24 6.32
N GLY A 20 19.64 -22.11 6.75
CA GLY A 20 20.04 -21.23 7.86
C GLY A 20 19.51 -21.71 9.23
N ASP A 21 20.11 -21.22 10.31
CA ASP A 21 19.84 -21.67 11.70
C ASP A 21 18.47 -21.25 12.28
N GLY A 22 17.57 -20.65 11.48
CA GLY A 22 16.32 -20.09 11.98
C GLY A 22 15.12 -20.32 11.07
N ASP A 23 14.19 -21.17 11.53
CA ASP A 23 12.90 -21.33 10.87
C ASP A 23 11.96 -20.16 11.21
N LYS A 24 11.72 -19.28 10.24
CA LYS A 24 10.69 -18.23 10.34
C LYS A 24 9.48 -18.59 9.48
N PHE A 25 8.43 -19.12 10.12
CA PHE A 25 7.16 -19.41 9.46
C PHE A 25 6.34 -18.13 9.26
N ASP A 26 6.45 -17.54 8.08
CA ASP A 26 5.67 -16.35 7.68
C ASP A 26 4.48 -16.70 6.76
N TYR A 27 4.14 -17.99 6.63
CA TYR A 27 2.94 -18.43 5.90
C TYR A 27 1.67 -17.81 6.50
N GLY A 28 0.79 -17.29 5.63
CA GLY A 28 -0.45 -16.63 6.01
C GLY A 28 -0.30 -15.20 6.56
N LYS A 29 0.92 -14.67 6.70
CA LYS A 29 1.15 -13.29 7.13
C LYS A 29 1.21 -12.33 5.94
N TYR A 30 0.86 -11.07 6.18
CA TYR A 30 0.99 -10.02 5.16
C TYR A 30 2.44 -9.82 4.74
N ARG A 31 2.65 -9.81 3.41
CA ARG A 31 3.97 -9.58 2.81
C ARG A 31 4.13 -8.11 2.45
N PHE A 32 4.50 -7.28 3.43
CA PHE A 32 4.75 -5.84 3.21
C PHE A 32 5.82 -5.57 2.14
N SER A 33 6.73 -6.52 1.88
CA SER A 33 7.71 -6.45 0.79
C SER A 33 7.11 -6.43 -0.61
N LEU A 34 5.83 -6.72 -0.77
CA LEU A 34 5.11 -6.60 -2.04
C LEU A 34 4.68 -5.15 -2.33
N LEU A 35 4.73 -4.26 -1.34
CA LEU A 35 4.33 -2.87 -1.52
C LEU A 35 5.45 -2.07 -2.19
N PRO A 36 5.13 -1.25 -3.20
CA PRO A 36 6.06 -0.26 -3.73
C PRO A 36 6.21 0.87 -2.70
N LEU A 37 7.21 0.75 -1.81
CA LEU A 37 7.32 1.59 -0.60
C LEU A 37 7.53 3.09 -0.90
N ASN A 38 8.22 3.43 -1.99
CA ASN A 38 8.44 4.83 -2.37
C ASN A 38 7.13 5.49 -2.81
N GLU A 39 6.32 4.78 -3.58
CA GLU A 39 5.02 5.20 -4.07
C GLU A 39 4.02 5.28 -2.91
N LEU A 40 4.07 4.30 -1.99
CA LEU A 40 3.29 4.34 -0.76
C LEU A 40 3.65 5.55 0.11
N LYS A 41 4.94 5.89 0.20
CA LYS A 41 5.38 7.10 0.91
C LYS A 41 4.74 8.36 0.31
N SER A 42 4.63 8.48 -1.01
CA SER A 42 3.94 9.63 -1.63
C SER A 42 2.47 9.74 -1.23
N VAL A 43 1.78 8.62 -1.04
CA VAL A 43 0.40 8.61 -0.52
C VAL A 43 0.36 9.05 0.94
N ILE A 44 1.33 8.61 1.75
CA ILE A 44 1.48 9.08 3.14
C ILE A 44 1.75 10.58 3.17
N ASP A 45 2.61 11.11 2.31
CA ASP A 45 2.87 12.56 2.24
C ASP A 45 1.58 13.36 1.95
N VAL A 46 0.65 12.82 1.16
CA VAL A 46 -0.68 13.43 0.94
C VAL A 46 -1.55 13.36 2.20
N LEU A 47 -1.51 12.25 2.94
CA LEU A 47 -2.23 12.11 4.21
C LEU A 47 -1.70 13.10 5.26
N GLU A 48 -0.38 13.24 5.38
CA GLU A 48 0.29 14.22 6.25
C GLU A 48 -0.12 15.65 5.88
N TYR A 49 -0.08 16.00 4.58
CA TYR A 49 -0.55 17.30 4.10
C TYR A 49 -2.01 17.57 4.49
N GLY A 50 -2.89 16.57 4.34
CA GLY A 50 -4.29 16.69 4.74
C GLY A 50 -4.49 16.84 6.25
N ALA A 51 -3.70 16.10 7.05
CA ALA A 51 -3.73 16.16 8.50
C ALA A 51 -3.23 17.51 9.04
N GLU A 52 -2.18 18.07 8.44
CA GLU A 52 -1.67 19.40 8.77
C GLU A 52 -2.66 20.50 8.38
N LYS A 53 -3.28 20.40 7.19
CA LYS A 53 -4.18 21.42 6.67
C LYS A 53 -5.54 21.47 7.37
N TYR A 54 -6.05 20.33 7.83
CA TYR A 54 -7.39 20.23 8.39
C TYR A 54 -7.39 19.73 9.83
N GLU A 55 -7.07 18.45 10.01
CA GLU A 55 -6.81 17.75 11.28
C GLU A 55 -6.61 16.27 10.95
N VAL A 56 -5.98 15.52 11.86
CA VAL A 56 -5.91 14.05 11.75
C VAL A 56 -7.32 13.49 11.61
N ASP A 57 -7.50 12.60 10.64
CA ASP A 57 -8.78 11.93 10.35
C ASP A 57 -9.97 12.84 9.97
N ASN A 58 -9.73 14.12 9.63
CA ASN A 58 -10.81 15.01 9.15
C ASN A 58 -11.56 14.43 7.94
N TRP A 59 -10.86 13.65 7.12
CA TRP A 59 -11.38 13.02 5.91
C TRP A 59 -12.59 12.10 6.19
N GLN A 60 -12.73 11.56 7.41
CA GLN A 60 -13.85 10.72 7.82
C GLN A 60 -15.16 11.51 8.01
N LYS A 61 -15.06 12.83 8.22
CA LYS A 61 -16.21 13.71 8.52
C LYS A 61 -16.82 14.36 7.26
N VAL A 62 -16.29 14.03 6.08
CA VAL A 62 -16.70 14.66 4.82
C VAL A 62 -18.13 14.23 4.46
N PRO A 63 -19.09 15.17 4.33
CA PRO A 63 -20.44 14.83 3.89
C PRO A 63 -20.43 14.42 2.42
N ASN A 64 -21.28 13.45 2.06
CA ASN A 64 -21.32 12.86 0.71
C ASN A 64 -19.94 12.37 0.25
N ALA A 65 -19.21 11.71 1.15
CA ALA A 65 -17.83 11.27 0.95
C ALA A 65 -17.65 10.46 -0.34
N GLU A 66 -18.58 9.56 -0.66
CA GLU A 66 -18.53 8.74 -1.88
C GLU A 66 -18.40 9.60 -3.14
N THR A 67 -19.33 10.52 -3.40
CA THR A 67 -19.25 11.40 -4.57
C THR A 67 -18.02 12.30 -4.50
N ARG A 68 -17.72 12.89 -3.33
CA ARG A 68 -16.65 13.88 -3.21
C ARG A 68 -15.27 13.31 -3.43
N TYR A 69 -14.99 12.12 -2.90
CA TYR A 69 -13.71 11.44 -3.11
C TYR A 69 -13.61 10.81 -4.49
N PHE A 70 -14.72 10.35 -5.08
CA PHE A 70 -14.74 9.94 -6.49
C PHE A 70 -14.35 11.09 -7.40
N ASP A 71 -15.00 12.24 -7.26
CA ASP A 71 -14.70 13.42 -8.08
C ASP A 71 -13.27 13.93 -7.83
N ALA A 72 -12.78 13.86 -6.59
CA ALA A 72 -11.40 14.22 -6.27
C ALA A 72 -10.40 13.30 -6.99
N ALA A 73 -10.56 11.98 -6.87
CA ALA A 73 -9.72 11.01 -7.57
C ALA A 73 -9.70 11.26 -9.08
N MET A 74 -10.88 11.47 -9.68
CA MET A 74 -11.00 11.73 -11.11
C MET A 74 -10.34 13.04 -11.55
N ARG A 75 -10.44 14.13 -10.75
CA ARG A 75 -9.75 15.38 -11.06
C ARG A 75 -8.23 15.20 -11.10
N HIS A 76 -7.64 14.51 -10.12
CA HIS A 76 -6.20 14.28 -10.11
C HIS A 76 -5.77 13.33 -11.25
N ILE A 77 -6.53 12.28 -11.55
CA ILE A 77 -6.26 11.40 -12.70
C ILE A 77 -6.28 12.17 -14.02
N LEU A 78 -7.28 13.05 -14.21
CA LEU A 78 -7.41 13.83 -15.43
C LEU A 78 -6.32 14.90 -15.57
N ALA A 79 -5.90 15.53 -14.47
CA ALA A 79 -4.77 16.45 -14.45
C ALA A 79 -3.45 15.73 -14.83
N HIS A 80 -3.20 14.58 -14.22
CA HIS A 80 -2.06 13.72 -14.57
C HIS A 80 -2.07 13.33 -16.05
N ARG A 81 -3.21 12.89 -16.57
CA ARG A 81 -3.36 12.53 -17.99
C ARG A 81 -3.09 13.70 -18.94
N LYS A 82 -3.27 14.95 -18.49
CA LYS A 82 -2.96 16.16 -19.25
C LYS A 82 -1.49 16.60 -19.13
N GLY A 83 -0.66 15.85 -18.40
CA GLY A 83 0.77 16.11 -18.23
C GLY A 83 1.13 16.89 -16.96
N GLU A 84 0.16 17.18 -16.09
CA GLU A 84 0.43 17.80 -14.79
C GLU A 84 0.90 16.73 -13.80
N ILE A 85 2.16 16.78 -13.37
CA ILE A 85 2.74 15.71 -12.54
C ILE A 85 2.37 15.89 -11.06
N THR A 86 2.40 17.13 -10.59
CA THR A 86 2.17 17.50 -9.19
C THR A 86 1.00 18.46 -9.06
N ASP A 87 0.18 18.26 -8.04
CA ASP A 87 -0.89 19.16 -7.66
C ASP A 87 -0.33 20.53 -7.24
N PRO A 88 -0.85 21.65 -7.77
CA PRO A 88 -0.27 22.98 -7.55
C PRO A 88 -0.51 23.53 -6.13
N GLU A 89 -1.47 22.98 -5.40
CA GLU A 89 -1.76 23.42 -4.03
C GLU A 89 -0.75 22.81 -3.03
N SER A 90 -0.51 21.50 -3.16
CA SER A 90 0.31 20.72 -2.25
C SER A 90 1.75 20.53 -2.70
N GLY A 91 2.02 20.64 -4.00
CA GLY A 91 3.30 20.25 -4.62
C GLY A 91 3.51 18.73 -4.69
N LEU A 92 2.51 17.91 -4.37
CA LEU A 92 2.61 16.45 -4.31
C LEU A 92 2.06 15.77 -5.58
N PRO A 93 2.48 14.53 -5.90
CA PRO A 93 2.05 13.86 -7.14
C PRO A 93 0.53 13.70 -7.26
N HIS A 94 -0.04 14.02 -8.42
CA HIS A 94 -1.48 13.83 -8.67
C HIS A 94 -1.93 12.38 -8.46
N LEU A 95 -1.13 11.40 -8.89
CA LEU A 95 -1.47 10.00 -8.70
C LEU A 95 -1.51 9.59 -7.21
N ALA A 96 -0.69 10.21 -6.36
CA ALA A 96 -0.73 9.96 -4.92
C ALA A 96 -2.03 10.50 -4.31
N HIS A 97 -2.47 11.70 -4.72
CA HIS A 97 -3.78 12.24 -4.33
C HIS A 97 -4.95 11.38 -4.81
N ALA A 98 -4.87 10.86 -6.03
CA ALA A 98 -5.87 9.94 -6.56
C ALA A 98 -5.95 8.65 -5.73
N VAL A 99 -4.81 8.02 -5.43
CA VAL A 99 -4.76 6.83 -4.57
C VAL A 99 -5.28 7.12 -3.17
N CYS A 100 -4.89 8.25 -2.56
CA CYS A 100 -5.41 8.67 -1.26
C CYS A 100 -6.94 8.78 -1.26
N SER A 101 -7.50 9.44 -2.29
CA SER A 101 -8.95 9.55 -2.46
C SER A 101 -9.64 8.18 -2.62
N LEU A 102 -9.01 7.24 -3.36
CA LEU A 102 -9.51 5.87 -3.50
C LEU A 102 -9.43 5.06 -2.21
N LEU A 103 -8.41 5.28 -1.37
CA LEU A 103 -8.33 4.66 -0.04
C LEU A 103 -9.47 5.13 0.87
N PHE A 104 -9.79 6.42 0.85
CA PHE A 104 -10.94 6.95 1.59
C PHE A 104 -12.26 6.34 1.10
N LEU A 105 -12.47 6.26 -0.22
CA LEU A 105 -13.63 5.58 -0.81
C LEU A 105 -13.75 4.14 -0.33
N MET A 106 -12.66 3.38 -0.40
CA MET A 106 -12.63 1.99 0.04
C MET A 106 -12.98 1.86 1.53
N TRP A 107 -12.51 2.80 2.36
CA TRP A 107 -12.87 2.83 3.78
C TRP A 107 -14.37 3.07 4.01
N PHE A 108 -14.97 4.05 3.33
CA PHE A 108 -16.40 4.32 3.44
C PHE A 108 -17.25 3.12 2.96
N ASN A 109 -16.88 2.51 1.83
CA ASN A 109 -17.57 1.33 1.31
C ASN A 109 -17.53 0.15 2.30
N ASN A 110 -16.40 -0.06 2.98
CA ASN A 110 -16.26 -1.13 3.97
C ASN A 110 -17.10 -0.87 5.23
N GLN A 111 -17.29 0.40 5.60
CA GLN A 111 -18.14 0.77 6.73
C GLN A 111 -19.63 0.53 6.41
N GLU A 112 -20.06 0.84 5.18
CA GLU A 112 -21.43 0.54 4.74
C GLU A 112 -21.71 -0.96 4.70
N ALA A 113 -20.77 -1.75 4.17
CA ALA A 113 -20.88 -3.20 4.13
C ALA A 113 -20.95 -3.83 5.54
N GLY A 114 -20.19 -3.29 6.51
CA GLY A 114 -20.24 -3.72 7.90
C GLY A 114 -21.51 -3.31 8.66
N ASN A 115 -22.22 -2.27 8.18
CA ASN A 115 -23.51 -1.84 8.72
C ASN A 115 -24.71 -2.58 8.09
N ALA A 116 -24.50 -3.28 6.98
CA ALA A 116 -25.51 -4.04 6.26
C ALA A 116 -25.59 -5.53 6.68
N SER A 117 -24.74 -5.95 7.62
CA SER A 117 -24.66 -7.31 8.19
C SER A 117 -25.05 -7.33 9.66
#